data_AF-A0A9X3ZHM8-F1
#
_entry.id   AF-A0A9X3ZHM8-F1
#
_cell.length_a   1.000
_cell.length_b   1.000
_cell.length_c   1.000
_cell.angle_alpha   90.00
_cell.angle_beta   90.00
_cell.angle_gamma   90.00
#
_symmetry.space_group_name_H-M   'P 1'
#
loop_
_entity.id
_entity.type
_entity.pdbx_description
1 polymer ?
#
loop_
_entity_poly.entity_id
_entity_poly.type
_entity_poly.pdbx_seq_one_letter_code
_entity_poly.pdbx_strand_id
1 'polypeptide(L)'
;MVVLALLTVKASAHESITFGGALNAGLLHPWLPAEQTLVLFAAGLLLGRYGGKRLVPALCVFAIALCVGFAVPPATVPLAILTLVALSFVLAASALVGLDTVMPYYAVMGFAAIAGLIEGSASAPDPDHWSVMTGLILGSILRAVVCLGIPLLLTDWLVHDKGWFWARTGVRILAAWLAAVSLLMLALSFAQP
;
A
#
# COMPACT_ATOMS: atom_id res chain seq x y z
N MET A 1 2.80 16.07 34.73
CA MET A 1 3.06 15.14 33.62
C MET A 1 2.89 13.67 33.99
N VAL A 2 3.25 13.22 35.20
CA VAL A 2 3.10 11.81 35.64
C VAL A 2 1.62 11.35 35.76
N VAL A 3 0.70 12.25 36.11
CA VAL A 3 -0.73 11.91 36.28
C VAL A 3 -1.44 11.57 34.95
N LEU A 4 -0.98 12.13 33.82
CA LEU A 4 -1.52 11.81 32.49
C LEU A 4 -1.13 10.41 32.00
N ALA A 5 0.02 9.89 32.44
CA ALA A 5 0.47 8.54 32.08
C ALA A 5 -0.30 7.43 32.82
N LEU A 6 -0.94 7.75 33.95
CA LEU A 6 -1.75 6.79 34.74
C LEU A 6 -3.21 6.73 34.30
N LEU A 7 -3.64 7.65 33.43
CA LEU A 7 -4.98 7.69 32.83
C LEU A 7 -4.99 7.03 31.43
N THR A 8 -4.05 6.13 31.14
CA THR A 8 -4.13 5.28 29.95
C THR A 8 -5.27 4.28 30.17
N VAL A 9 -6.49 4.70 29.84
CA VAL A 9 -7.58 3.79 29.52
C VAL A 9 -7.01 2.81 28.51
N LYS A 10 -7.18 1.50 28.73
CA LYS A 10 -6.85 0.49 27.71
C LYS A 10 -7.43 1.00 26.39
N ALA A 11 -6.57 1.29 25.43
CA ALA A 11 -7.02 1.56 24.08
C ALA A 11 -7.68 0.26 23.62
N SER A 12 -9.01 0.19 23.71
CA SER A 12 -9.80 -0.93 23.22
C SER A 12 -9.84 -0.82 21.68
N ALA A 13 -8.67 -1.00 21.06
CA ALA A 13 -8.49 -0.96 19.61
C ALA A 13 -8.81 -2.33 18.96
N HIS A 14 -9.19 -3.33 19.78
CA HIS A 14 -9.55 -4.68 19.35
C HIS A 14 -10.97 -5.09 19.74
N GLU A 15 -11.78 -4.17 20.28
CA GLU A 15 -13.23 -4.37 20.18
C GLU A 15 -13.57 -4.24 18.70
N SER A 16 -13.86 -5.38 18.07
CA SER A 16 -14.27 -5.47 16.67
C SER A 16 -15.39 -4.48 16.45
N ILE A 17 -15.05 -3.33 15.89
CA ILE A 17 -16.01 -2.31 15.52
C ILE A 17 -17.00 -2.98 14.58
N THR A 18 -18.21 -3.20 15.06
CA THR A 18 -19.35 -3.76 14.31
C THR A 18 -19.88 -2.75 13.30
N PHE A 19 -19.03 -1.86 12.76
CA PHE A 19 -19.45 -0.98 11.66
C PHE A 19 -19.53 -1.81 10.37
N GLY A 20 -20.74 -2.27 10.08
CA GLY A 20 -21.18 -2.62 8.73
C GLY A 20 -20.64 -3.92 8.12
N GLY A 21 -20.16 -4.87 8.93
CA GLY A 21 -19.89 -6.26 8.51
C GLY A 21 -18.55 -6.48 7.78
N ALA A 22 -18.35 -7.73 7.33
CA ALA A 22 -17.13 -8.26 6.71
C ALA A 22 -16.49 -7.36 5.63
N LEU A 23 -17.34 -6.74 4.80
CA LEU A 23 -16.91 -5.87 3.72
C LEU A 23 -16.29 -4.57 4.23
N ASN A 24 -16.95 -3.93 5.19
CA ASN A 24 -16.46 -2.70 5.80
C ASN A 24 -15.21 -2.98 6.66
N ALA A 25 -15.16 -4.14 7.33
CA ALA A 25 -13.93 -4.63 7.93
C ALA A 25 -12.83 -4.75 6.87
N GLY A 26 -13.03 -5.46 5.76
CA GLY A 26 -12.00 -5.55 4.70
C GLY A 26 -11.60 -4.19 4.12
N LEU A 27 -12.52 -3.23 4.03
CA LEU A 27 -12.26 -1.89 3.50
C LEU A 27 -11.50 -1.00 4.49
N LEU A 28 -11.81 -1.07 5.80
CA LEU A 28 -11.35 -0.15 6.84
C LEU A 28 -10.29 -0.75 7.78
N HIS A 29 -10.36 -2.05 8.08
CA HIS A 29 -9.39 -2.79 8.88
C HIS A 29 -7.94 -2.54 8.40
N PRO A 30 -7.68 -2.39 7.10
CA PRO A 30 -6.34 -2.12 6.61
C PRO A 30 -5.99 -0.62 6.46
N TRP A 31 -6.85 0.30 6.89
CA TRP A 31 -6.45 1.71 7.11
C TRP A 31 -5.67 1.86 8.42
N LEU A 32 -5.68 0.83 9.28
CA LEU A 32 -4.95 0.81 10.55
C LEU A 32 -3.44 0.60 10.35
N PRO A 33 -2.95 -0.29 9.45
CA PRO A 33 -1.53 -0.36 9.11
C PRO A 33 -1.20 0.64 8.00
N ALA A 34 -0.59 1.75 8.38
CA ALA A 34 -0.22 2.83 7.47
C ALA A 34 0.66 2.35 6.29
N GLU A 35 1.48 1.33 6.51
CA GLU A 35 2.43 0.79 5.53
C GLU A 35 1.76 0.27 4.25
N GLN A 36 0.60 -0.38 4.34
CA GLN A 36 -0.08 -0.97 3.17
C GLN A 36 -0.67 0.13 2.28
N THR A 37 -1.30 1.14 2.89
CA THR A 37 -1.77 2.33 2.18
C THR A 37 -0.61 3.05 1.50
N LEU A 38 0.54 3.21 2.20
CA LEU A 38 1.73 3.82 1.61
C LEU A 38 2.25 3.02 0.41
N VAL A 39 2.25 1.68 0.47
CA VAL A 39 2.64 0.80 -0.67
C VAL A 39 1.77 1.08 -1.88
N LEU A 40 0.45 1.09 -1.71
CA LEU A 40 -0.50 1.33 -2.81
C LEU A 40 -0.36 2.73 -3.39
N PHE A 41 -0.17 3.76 -2.54
CA PHE A 41 0.07 5.12 -3.02
C PHE A 41 1.39 5.25 -3.77
N ALA A 42 2.48 4.71 -3.24
CA ALA A 42 3.79 4.75 -3.89
C ALA A 42 3.79 3.99 -5.22
N ALA A 43 3.16 2.82 -5.26
CA ALA A 43 2.98 2.04 -6.49
C ALA A 43 2.12 2.80 -7.50
N GLY A 44 1.01 3.43 -7.07
CA GLY A 44 0.14 4.20 -7.95
C GLY A 44 0.86 5.39 -8.59
N LEU A 45 1.59 6.18 -7.80
CA LEU A 45 2.42 7.27 -8.32
C LEU A 45 3.49 6.75 -9.31
N LEU A 46 4.13 5.62 -9.02
CA LEU A 46 5.15 5.05 -9.90
C LEU A 46 4.56 4.55 -11.22
N LEU A 47 3.48 3.76 -11.17
CA LEU A 47 2.82 3.21 -12.36
C LEU A 47 2.23 4.31 -13.23
N GLY A 48 1.58 5.30 -12.63
CA GLY A 48 0.96 6.41 -13.34
C GLY A 48 1.94 7.25 -14.17
N ARG A 49 3.25 7.25 -13.85
CA ARG A 49 4.27 7.94 -14.66
C ARG A 49 4.49 7.31 -16.05
N TYR A 50 4.17 6.02 -16.20
CA TYR A 50 4.43 5.29 -17.46
C TYR A 50 3.27 5.35 -18.44
N GLY A 51 2.06 5.55 -17.92
CA GLY A 51 0.87 5.93 -18.66
C GLY A 51 0.38 5.06 -19.81
N GLY A 52 -0.80 5.41 -20.31
CA GLY A 52 -1.39 4.86 -21.54
C GLY A 52 -1.47 3.33 -21.59
N LYS A 53 -1.15 2.75 -22.76
CA LYS A 53 -1.30 1.29 -23.02
C LYS A 53 -0.39 0.41 -22.14
N ARG A 54 0.62 0.98 -21.50
CA ARG A 54 1.55 0.27 -20.61
C ARG A 54 0.97 0.04 -19.21
N LEU A 55 -0.10 0.74 -18.83
CA LEU A 55 -0.75 0.54 -17.54
C LEU A 55 -1.48 -0.79 -17.44
N VAL A 56 -2.17 -1.22 -18.51
CA VAL A 56 -3.00 -2.44 -18.50
C VAL A 56 -2.19 -3.68 -18.11
N PRO A 57 -1.05 -4.01 -18.75
CA PRO A 57 -0.28 -5.18 -18.36
C PRO A 57 0.27 -5.07 -16.93
N ALA A 58 0.69 -3.87 -16.49
CA ALA A 58 1.16 -3.68 -15.11
C ALA A 58 0.05 -3.90 -14.08
N LEU A 59 -1.17 -3.44 -14.36
CA LEU A 59 -2.35 -3.70 -13.52
C LEU A 59 -2.75 -5.18 -13.51
N CYS A 60 -2.64 -5.87 -14.65
CA CYS A 60 -2.85 -7.33 -14.69
C CYS A 60 -1.82 -8.06 -13.82
N VAL A 61 -0.54 -7.66 -13.89
CA VAL A 61 0.51 -8.24 -13.04
C VAL A 61 0.24 -7.95 -11.56
N PHE A 62 -0.13 -6.72 -11.21
CA PHE A 62 -0.53 -6.37 -9.85
C PHE A 62 -1.70 -7.25 -9.38
N ALA A 63 -2.75 -7.40 -10.19
CA ALA A 63 -3.93 -8.18 -9.83
C ALA A 63 -3.63 -9.68 -9.64
N ILE A 64 -2.80 -10.26 -10.53
CA ILE A 64 -2.35 -11.65 -10.38
C ILE A 64 -1.52 -11.81 -9.11
N ALA A 65 -0.57 -10.91 -8.87
CA ALA A 65 0.26 -10.91 -7.67
C ALA A 65 -0.56 -10.73 -6.38
N LEU A 66 -1.59 -9.89 -6.42
CA LEU A 66 -2.56 -9.70 -5.34
C LEU A 66 -3.27 -11.01 -5.00
N CYS A 67 -3.80 -11.70 -6.02
CA CYS A 67 -4.43 -13.00 -5.85
C CYS A 67 -3.48 -14.06 -5.30
N VAL A 68 -2.23 -14.06 -5.78
CA VAL A 68 -1.17 -14.94 -5.24
C VAL A 68 -0.89 -14.61 -3.78
N GLY A 69 -0.82 -13.33 -3.42
CA GLY A 69 -0.64 -12.88 -2.05
C GLY A 69 -1.75 -13.34 -1.11
N PHE A 70 -3.02 -13.28 -1.53
CA PHE A 70 -4.15 -13.81 -0.73
C PHE A 70 -4.04 -15.31 -0.44
N ALA A 71 -3.38 -16.07 -1.32
CA ALA A 71 -3.16 -17.50 -1.13
C ALA A 71 -1.99 -17.82 -0.18
N VAL A 72 -1.20 -16.81 0.24
CA VAL A 72 -0.09 -16.97 1.19
C VAL A 72 -0.67 -16.98 2.62
N PRO A 73 -0.54 -18.07 3.39
CA PRO A 73 -1.08 -18.12 4.74
C PRO A 73 -0.40 -17.08 5.65
N PRO A 74 -1.13 -16.39 6.54
CA PRO A 74 -0.57 -15.34 7.42
C PRO A 74 0.63 -15.81 8.26
N ALA A 75 0.65 -17.09 8.65
CA ALA A 75 1.72 -17.67 9.46
C ALA A 75 3.05 -17.87 8.71
N THR A 76 3.08 -17.72 7.38
CA THR A 76 4.29 -17.99 6.59
C THR A 76 5.30 -16.85 6.60
N VAL A 77 4.84 -15.60 6.70
CA VAL A 77 5.70 -14.41 6.70
C VAL A 77 5.49 -13.64 8.00
N PRO A 78 6.51 -13.55 8.87
CA PRO A 78 6.41 -12.74 10.08
C PRO A 78 6.01 -11.30 9.77
N LEU A 79 5.04 -10.75 10.51
CA LEU A 79 4.52 -9.40 10.29
C LEU A 79 5.64 -8.35 10.26
N ALA A 80 6.64 -8.46 11.14
CA ALA A 80 7.80 -7.55 11.15
C ALA A 80 8.59 -7.56 9.83
N ILE A 81 8.76 -8.73 9.21
CA ILE A 81 9.42 -8.86 7.91
C ILE A 81 8.55 -8.23 6.82
N LEU A 82 7.24 -8.48 6.84
CA LEU A 82 6.31 -7.89 5.87
C LEU A 82 6.28 -6.36 5.95
N THR A 83 6.26 -5.80 7.15
CA THR A 83 6.33 -4.34 7.38
C THR A 83 7.67 -3.77 6.88
N LEU A 84 8.81 -4.43 7.15
CA LEU A 84 10.11 -4.00 6.64
C LEU A 84 10.16 -4.00 5.11
N VAL A 85 9.64 -5.05 4.47
CA VAL A 85 9.55 -5.17 3.01
C VAL A 85 8.64 -4.09 2.43
N ALA A 86 7.48 -3.87 3.03
CA ALA A 86 6.53 -2.83 2.63
C ALA A 86 7.15 -1.43 2.68
N LEU A 87 7.78 -1.06 3.80
CA LEU A 87 8.39 0.26 3.94
C LEU A 87 9.62 0.43 3.03
N SER A 88 10.42 -0.63 2.83
CA SER A 88 11.54 -0.61 1.89
C SER A 88 11.05 -0.42 0.44
N PHE A 89 9.93 -1.06 0.09
CA PHE A 89 9.27 -0.86 -1.20
C PHE A 89 8.80 0.58 -1.36
N VAL A 90 8.12 1.15 -0.37
CA VAL A 90 7.66 2.55 -0.39
C VAL A 90 8.85 3.48 -0.60
N LEU A 91 9.91 3.32 0.19
CA LEU A 91 11.12 4.13 0.07
C LEU A 91 11.72 4.06 -1.34
N ALA A 92 11.88 2.85 -1.89
CA ALA A 92 12.44 2.65 -3.22
C ALA A 92 11.56 3.23 -4.34
N ALA A 93 10.26 2.89 -4.34
CA ALA A 93 9.32 3.36 -5.35
C ALA A 93 9.17 4.89 -5.31
N SER A 94 9.04 5.46 -4.12
CA SER A 94 8.93 6.90 -3.93
C SER A 94 10.23 7.65 -4.26
N ALA A 95 11.40 7.10 -3.95
CA ALA A 95 12.68 7.68 -4.38
C ALA A 95 12.78 7.71 -5.92
N LEU A 96 12.40 6.62 -6.60
CA LEU A 96 12.40 6.56 -8.07
C LEU A 96 11.45 7.59 -8.70
N VAL A 97 10.28 7.81 -8.09
CA VAL A 97 9.33 8.87 -8.48
C VAL A 97 9.89 10.26 -8.20
N GLY A 98 10.40 10.53 -7.00
CA GLY A 98 10.91 11.84 -6.57
C GLY A 98 12.15 12.29 -7.35
N LEU A 99 13.02 11.34 -7.73
CA LEU A 99 14.20 11.57 -8.57
C LEU A 99 13.88 11.66 -10.06
N ASP A 100 12.62 11.47 -10.46
CA ASP A 100 12.18 11.40 -11.86
C ASP A 100 12.98 10.36 -12.68
N THR A 101 13.36 9.25 -12.04
CA THR A 101 14.20 8.22 -12.66
C THR A 101 13.42 7.48 -13.74
N VAL A 102 14.03 7.30 -14.91
CA VAL A 102 13.50 6.48 -16.02
C VAL A 102 13.98 5.05 -15.82
N MET A 103 13.07 4.07 -15.84
CA MET A 103 13.40 2.65 -15.69
C MET A 103 12.81 1.84 -16.85
N PRO A 104 13.42 0.68 -17.18
CA PRO A 104 12.85 -0.20 -18.20
C PRO A 104 11.47 -0.69 -17.74
N TYR A 105 10.56 -0.85 -18.71
CA TYR A 105 9.17 -1.22 -18.42
C TYR A 105 9.03 -2.53 -17.62
N TYR A 106 9.93 -3.50 -17.82
CA TYR A 106 9.97 -4.74 -17.04
C TYR A 106 10.22 -4.51 -15.54
N ALA A 107 11.03 -3.51 -15.18
CA ALA A 107 11.24 -3.16 -13.78
C ALA A 107 9.95 -2.62 -13.16
N VAL A 108 9.20 -1.80 -13.92
CA VAL A 108 7.88 -1.28 -13.49
C VAL A 108 6.89 -2.42 -13.23
N MET A 109 6.88 -3.45 -14.09
CA MET A 109 6.07 -4.66 -13.85
C MET A 109 6.53 -5.41 -12.59
N GLY A 110 7.83 -5.44 -12.32
CA GLY A 110 8.38 -5.95 -11.06
C GLY A 110 7.84 -5.20 -9.83
N PHE A 111 7.83 -3.87 -9.87
CA PHE A 111 7.23 -3.07 -8.79
C PHE A 111 5.73 -3.33 -8.64
N ALA A 112 4.98 -3.48 -9.74
CA ALA A 112 3.57 -3.84 -9.70
C ALA A 112 3.34 -5.21 -9.03
N ALA A 113 4.17 -6.21 -9.38
CA ALA A 113 4.09 -7.54 -8.78
C ALA A 113 4.38 -7.51 -7.28
N ILE A 114 5.44 -6.80 -6.87
CA ILE A 114 5.82 -6.70 -5.45
C ILE A 114 4.72 -6.00 -4.66
N ALA A 115 4.16 -4.89 -5.16
CA ALA A 115 3.06 -4.19 -4.52
C ALA A 115 1.83 -5.10 -4.33
N GLY A 116 1.46 -5.86 -5.36
CA GLY A 116 0.35 -6.80 -5.29
C GLY A 116 0.60 -7.92 -4.27
N LEU A 117 1.79 -8.50 -4.26
CA LEU A 117 2.15 -9.55 -3.30
C LEU A 117 2.12 -9.05 -1.86
N ILE A 118 2.68 -7.86 -1.59
CA ILE A 118 2.64 -7.23 -0.26
C ILE A 118 1.19 -7.02 0.16
N GLU A 119 0.39 -6.38 -0.69
CA GLU A 119 -1.01 -6.09 -0.40
C GLU A 119 -1.83 -7.36 -0.14
N GLY A 120 -1.67 -8.38 -0.98
CA GLY A 120 -2.43 -9.62 -0.88
C GLY A 120 -2.06 -10.43 0.35
N SER A 121 -0.76 -10.56 0.62
CA SER A 121 -0.28 -11.31 1.80
C SER A 121 -0.65 -10.62 3.11
N ALA A 122 -0.62 -9.27 3.13
CA ALA A 122 -0.98 -8.50 4.31
C ALA A 122 -2.50 -8.40 4.54
N SER A 123 -3.30 -8.81 3.55
CA SER A 123 -4.76 -8.83 3.57
C SER A 123 -5.33 -10.25 3.52
N ALA A 124 -4.48 -11.27 3.68
CA ALA A 124 -4.89 -12.66 3.68
C ALA A 124 -5.80 -12.92 4.91
N PRO A 125 -7.03 -13.44 4.71
CA PRO A 125 -7.94 -13.70 5.81
C PRO A 125 -7.46 -14.86 6.67
N ASP A 126 -7.76 -14.81 7.97
CA ASP A 126 -7.46 -15.91 8.88
C ASP A 126 -8.24 -17.18 8.48
N PRO A 127 -7.59 -18.35 8.48
CA PRO A 127 -8.19 -19.61 8.02
C PRO A 127 -9.38 -20.08 8.87
N ASP A 128 -9.60 -19.51 10.04
CA ASP A 128 -10.68 -19.91 10.95
C ASP A 128 -12.03 -19.21 10.67
N HIS A 129 -12.07 -18.24 9.75
CA HIS A 129 -13.23 -17.36 9.54
C HIS A 129 -13.79 -17.38 8.10
N TRP A 130 -14.01 -18.57 7.54
CA TRP A 130 -14.48 -18.77 6.15
C TRP A 130 -15.79 -18.04 5.80
N SER A 131 -16.72 -17.90 6.76
CA SER A 131 -18.03 -17.25 6.54
C SER A 131 -17.93 -15.74 6.28
N VAL A 132 -16.81 -15.13 6.66
CA VAL A 132 -16.55 -13.68 6.58
C VAL A 132 -15.52 -13.38 5.46
N MET A 133 -14.87 -14.43 4.95
CA MET A 133 -13.72 -14.36 4.04
C MET A 133 -13.99 -13.59 2.75
N THR A 134 -15.14 -13.82 2.13
CA THR A 134 -15.52 -13.17 0.86
C THR A 134 -15.68 -11.66 1.02
N GLY A 135 -16.27 -11.21 2.13
CA GLY A 135 -16.40 -9.79 2.44
C GLY A 135 -15.05 -9.13 2.70
N LEU A 136 -14.16 -9.79 3.46
CA LEU A 136 -12.81 -9.28 3.74
C LEU A 136 -11.98 -9.12 2.46
N ILE A 137 -11.98 -10.14 1.60
CA ILE A 137 -11.25 -10.11 0.31
C ILE A 137 -11.83 -9.02 -0.58
N LEU A 138 -13.17 -8.94 -0.71
CA LEU A 138 -13.80 -7.92 -1.55
C LEU A 138 -13.51 -6.50 -1.06
N GLY A 139 -13.52 -6.29 0.26
CA GLY A 139 -13.17 -5.01 0.88
C GLY A 139 -11.71 -4.64 0.62
N SER A 140 -10.80 -5.62 0.72
CA SER A 140 -9.37 -5.43 0.44
C SER A 140 -9.10 -5.11 -1.03
N ILE A 141 -9.79 -5.79 -1.96
CA ILE A 141 -9.73 -5.48 -3.38
C ILE A 141 -10.24 -4.05 -3.65
N LEU A 142 -11.37 -3.67 -3.04
CA LEU A 142 -11.93 -2.32 -3.22
C LEU A 142 -10.95 -1.25 -2.70
N ARG A 143 -10.33 -1.48 -1.54
CA ARG A 143 -9.25 -0.62 -1.02
C ARG A 143 -8.09 -0.54 -2.00
N ALA A 144 -7.58 -1.67 -2.47
CA ALA A 144 -6.48 -1.73 -3.42
C ALA A 144 -6.79 -0.91 -4.67
N VAL A 145 -8.00 -1.05 -5.23
CA VAL A 145 -8.46 -0.28 -6.40
C VAL A 145 -8.50 1.22 -6.10
N VAL A 146 -9.01 1.65 -4.94
CA VAL A 146 -9.10 3.08 -4.59
C VAL A 146 -7.72 3.68 -4.32
N CYS A 147 -6.94 3.06 -3.43
CA CYS A 147 -5.65 3.59 -2.97
C CYS A 147 -4.54 3.49 -4.03
N LEU A 148 -4.57 2.49 -4.91
CA LEU A 148 -3.68 2.42 -6.07
C LEU A 148 -4.21 3.31 -7.21
N GLY A 149 -5.51 3.19 -7.51
CA GLY A 149 -6.13 3.76 -8.70
C GLY A 149 -6.17 5.28 -8.69
N ILE A 150 -6.46 5.92 -7.54
CA ILE A 150 -6.47 7.40 -7.46
C ILE A 150 -5.10 7.99 -7.81
N PRO A 151 -3.99 7.67 -7.12
CA PRO A 151 -2.69 8.23 -7.45
C PRO A 151 -2.20 7.81 -8.84
N LEU A 152 -2.54 6.60 -9.30
CA LEU A 152 -2.20 6.13 -10.65
C LEU A 152 -2.88 6.97 -11.74
N LEU A 153 -4.21 7.07 -11.69
CA LEU A 153 -4.99 7.79 -12.70
C LEU A 153 -4.70 9.29 -12.65
N LEU A 154 -4.52 9.86 -11.47
CA LEU A 154 -4.17 11.26 -11.31
C LEU A 154 -2.78 11.56 -11.90
N THR A 155 -1.81 10.68 -11.66
CA THR A 155 -0.45 10.85 -12.20
C THR A 155 -0.43 10.67 -13.71
N ASP A 156 -1.08 9.64 -14.24
CA ASP A 156 -1.20 9.41 -15.68
C ASP A 156 -1.86 10.61 -16.37
N TRP A 157 -3.03 11.02 -15.87
CA TRP A 157 -3.77 12.13 -16.47
C TRP A 157 -3.02 13.46 -16.39
N LEU A 158 -2.48 13.83 -15.23
CA LEU A 158 -1.85 15.14 -15.05
C LEU A 158 -0.45 15.22 -15.66
N VAL A 159 0.35 14.16 -15.54
CA VAL A 159 1.77 14.17 -15.93
C VAL A 159 1.95 13.67 -17.36
N HIS A 160 1.29 12.59 -17.73
CA HIS A 160 1.45 11.97 -19.06
C HIS A 160 0.53 12.63 -20.09
N ASP A 161 -0.79 12.67 -19.84
CA ASP A 161 -1.74 13.17 -20.84
C ASP A 161 -1.72 14.69 -20.99
N LYS A 162 -1.72 15.42 -19.87
CA LYS A 162 -1.71 16.90 -19.88
C LYS A 162 -0.31 17.50 -20.00
N GLY A 163 0.74 16.75 -19.64
CA GLY A 163 2.11 17.24 -19.67
C GLY A 163 2.37 18.44 -18.75
N TRP A 164 1.56 18.65 -17.71
CA TRP A 164 1.67 19.83 -16.86
C TRP A 164 2.92 19.78 -15.99
N PHE A 165 3.84 20.72 -16.22
CA PHE A 165 5.09 20.83 -15.47
C PHE A 165 4.87 20.94 -13.95
N TRP A 166 3.87 21.71 -13.52
CA TRP A 166 3.51 21.85 -12.10
C TRP A 166 3.03 20.54 -11.48
N ALA A 167 2.28 19.74 -12.23
CA ALA A 167 1.82 18.44 -11.75
C ALA A 167 2.98 17.46 -11.56
N ARG A 168 3.96 17.45 -12.47
CA ARG A 168 5.18 16.64 -12.30
C ARG A 168 5.93 17.03 -11.02
N THR A 169 6.03 18.32 -10.74
CA THR A 169 6.64 18.81 -9.49
C THR A 169 5.84 18.37 -8.27
N GLY A 170 4.51 18.48 -8.31
CA GLY A 170 3.63 18.02 -7.24
C GLY A 170 3.77 16.52 -6.94
N VAL A 171 3.80 15.67 -7.98
CA VAL A 171 4.02 14.22 -7.84
C VAL A 171 5.37 13.92 -7.20
N ARG A 172 6.42 14.66 -7.55
CA ARG A 172 7.76 14.52 -6.94
C ARG A 172 7.77 14.92 -5.46
N ILE A 173 7.06 15.99 -5.10
CA ILE A 173 6.92 16.44 -3.70
C ILE A 173 6.18 15.37 -2.88
N LEU A 174 5.05 14.86 -3.39
CA LEU A 174 4.29 13.79 -2.73
C LEU A 174 5.15 12.54 -2.54
N ALA A 175 5.93 12.15 -3.56
CA ALA A 175 6.84 11.02 -3.44
C ALA A 175 7.96 11.27 -2.42
N ALA A 176 8.53 12.47 -2.36
CA ALA A 176 9.51 12.81 -1.34
C ALA A 176 8.94 12.69 0.09
N TRP A 177 7.67 13.05 0.28
CA TRP A 177 6.99 12.87 1.57
C TRP A 177 6.80 11.39 1.92
N LEU A 178 6.36 10.55 0.97
CA LEU A 178 6.26 9.11 1.16
C LEU A 178 7.61 8.47 1.49
N ALA A 179 8.68 8.90 0.81
CA ALA A 179 10.05 8.47 1.10
C ALA A 179 10.50 8.88 2.51
N ALA A 180 10.22 10.11 2.94
CA ALA A 180 10.55 10.58 4.28
C ALA A 180 9.78 9.81 5.37
N VAL A 181 8.48 9.58 5.18
CA VAL A 181 7.64 8.80 6.12
C VAL A 181 8.12 7.36 6.22
N SER A 182 8.40 6.70 5.09
CA SER A 182 8.92 5.33 5.09
C SER A 182 10.31 5.23 5.75
N LEU A 183 11.20 6.19 5.49
CA LEU A 183 12.51 6.25 6.15
C LEU A 183 12.37 6.43 7.67
N LEU A 184 11.47 7.30 8.12
CA LEU A 184 11.18 7.50 9.54
C LEU A 184 10.63 6.22 10.18
N MET A 185 9.66 5.57 9.55
CA MET A 185 9.07 4.32 10.06
C MET A 185 10.10 3.17 10.10
N LEU A 186 10.97 3.07 9.10
CA LEU A 186 12.10 2.13 9.11
C LEU A 186 13.08 2.44 10.24
N ALA A 187 13.44 3.70 10.45
CA ALA A 187 14.33 4.07 11.56
C ALA A 187 13.72 3.69 12.92
N LEU A 188 12.41 3.88 13.09
CA LEU A 188 11.70 3.49 14.30
C LEU A 188 11.64 1.97 14.49
N SER A 189 11.49 1.18 13.43
CA SER A 189 11.47 -0.28 13.54
C SER A 189 12.81 -0.88 13.99
N PHE A 190 13.93 -0.19 13.74
CA PHE A 190 15.25 -0.59 14.24
C PHE A 190 15.60 0.02 15.62
N ALA A 191 14.86 1.04 16.07
CA ALA A 191 15.12 1.71 17.34
C ALA A 191 14.42 1.04 18.54
N GLN A 192 13.42 0.20 18.30
CA GLN A 192 12.74 -0.53 19.37
C GLN A 192 13.63 -1.70 19.87
N PRO A 193 13.85 -1.81 21.20
CA PRO A 193 14.67 -2.86 21.80
C PRO A 193 14.02 -4.25 21.75
#